data_AF-A0A814GIC1-F1
#
_entry.id   AF-A0A814GIC1-F1
#
_cell.length_a   1.000
_cell.length_b   1.000
_cell.length_c   1.000
_cell.angle_alpha   90.00
_cell.angle_beta   90.00
_cell.angle_gamma   90.00
#
_symmetry.space_group_name_H-M   'P 1'
#
loop_
_entity.id
_entity.type
_entity.pdbx_description
1 polymer ?
#
loop_
_entity_poly.entity_id
_entity_poly.type
_entity_poly.pdbx_seq_one_letter_code
_entity_poly.pdbx_strand_id
1 'polypeptide(L)'
;FTFIDPLGENEADQQSFFKTWCNYAKTRSDLVNIHWRMMNLQHTRQKDNFNCGVYVCVFGKMLLSGSTNLYINSLPESLKKIRSQISQTILDNSGN
;
A
#
# COMPACT_ATOMS: atom_id res chain seq x y z
N PHE A 1 -8.43 -6.08 7.38
CA PHE A 1 -7.88 -4.76 7.04
C PHE A 1 -6.38 -4.83 7.24
N THR A 2 -5.60 -4.26 6.32
CA THR A 2 -4.14 -4.21 6.42
C THR A 2 -3.72 -2.75 6.27
N PHE A 3 -2.94 -2.26 7.22
CA PHE A 3 -2.22 -0.99 7.12
C PHE A 3 -0.82 -1.30 6.61
N ILE A 4 -0.28 -0.51 5.68
CA ILE A 4 1.06 -0.72 5.13
C ILE A 4 1.72 0.64 5.02
N ASP A 5 2.86 0.80 5.69
CA ASP A 5 3.69 2.00 5.60
C ASP A 5 5.14 1.63 5.23
N PRO A 6 5.59 1.97 4.00
CA PRO A 6 6.96 1.71 3.57
C PRO A 6 8.03 2.30 4.49
N LEU A 7 7.78 3.40 5.19
CA LEU A 7 8.76 4.02 6.10
C LEU A 7 8.80 3.36 7.49
N GLY A 8 7.85 2.47 7.75
CA GLY A 8 7.69 1.77 9.02
C GLY A 8 6.41 2.19 9.73
N GLU A 9 5.68 1.19 10.18
CA GLU A 9 4.40 1.40 10.85
C GLU A 9 4.62 1.85 12.29
N ASN A 10 4.03 2.99 12.66
CA ASN A 10 3.84 3.38 14.05
C ASN A 10 2.51 2.81 14.55
N GLU A 11 2.55 2.09 15.66
CA GLU A 11 1.37 1.46 16.26
C GLU A 11 0.25 2.48 16.55
N ALA A 12 0.60 3.69 17.00
CA ALA A 12 -0.39 4.74 17.29
C ALA A 12 -1.12 5.18 16.00
N ASP A 13 -0.38 5.38 14.91
CA ASP A 13 -0.93 5.79 13.62
C ASP A 13 -1.78 4.65 13.02
N GLN A 14 -1.31 3.42 13.14
CA GLN A 14 -2.02 2.22 12.71
C GLN A 14 -3.37 2.08 13.42
N GLN A 15 -3.40 2.23 14.75
CA GLN A 15 -4.62 2.17 15.56
C GLN A 15 -5.57 3.33 15.25
N SER A 16 -5.04 4.55 15.10
CA SER A 16 -5.82 5.74 14.74
C SER A 16 -6.50 5.58 13.38
N PHE A 17 -5.75 5.10 12.38
CA PHE A 17 -6.29 4.82 11.05
C PHE A 17 -7.38 3.75 11.12
N PHE A 18 -7.14 2.65 11.84
CA PHE A 18 -8.11 1.57 11.95
C PHE A 18 -9.40 1.97 12.64
N LYS A 19 -9.32 2.81 13.68
CA LYS A 19 -10.51 3.40 14.31
C LYS A 19 -11.30 4.24 13.31
N THR A 20 -10.60 5.06 12.52
CA THR A 20 -11.21 5.89 11.47
C THR A 20 -11.87 5.02 10.40
N TRP A 21 -11.20 3.97 9.94
CA TRP A 21 -11.75 2.99 9.00
C TRP A 21 -13.00 2.30 9.55
N CYS A 22 -12.97 1.82 10.80
CA CYS A 22 -14.12 1.19 11.44
C CYS A 22 -15.31 2.16 11.58
N ASN A 23 -15.05 3.43 11.87
CA ASN A 23 -16.10 4.44 11.91
C ASN A 23 -16.71 4.68 10.52
N TYR A 24 -15.88 4.79 9.49
CA TYR A 24 -16.36 4.87 8.11
C TYR A 24 -17.16 3.63 7.68
N ALA A 25 -16.70 2.43 8.01
CA ALA A 25 -17.40 1.19 7.69
C ALA A 25 -18.80 1.13 8.32
N LYS A 26 -19.00 1.72 9.51
CA LYS A 26 -20.31 1.81 10.16
C LYS A 26 -21.29 2.73 9.42
N THR A 27 -20.81 3.71 8.64
CA THR A 27 -21.68 4.58 7.83
C THR A 27 -22.06 3.97 6.48
N ARG A 28 -21.57 2.76 6.19
CA ARG A 28 -21.72 2.07 4.91
C ARG A 28 -22.62 0.85 5.10
N SER A 29 -23.80 0.86 4.48
CA SER A 29 -24.79 -0.23 4.61
C SER A 29 -24.24 -1.60 4.17
N ASP A 30 -23.30 -1.60 3.22
CA ASP A 30 -22.60 -2.78 2.72
C ASP A 30 -21.53 -3.32 3.67
N LEU A 31 -21.06 -2.53 4.63
CA LEU A 31 -19.93 -2.87 5.50
C LEU A 31 -20.28 -2.94 7.00
N VAL A 32 -21.44 -2.43 7.41
CA VAL A 32 -21.82 -2.24 8.82
C VAL A 32 -21.86 -3.53 9.65
N ASN A 33 -22.20 -4.66 9.02
CA ASN A 33 -22.28 -5.96 9.70
C ASN A 33 -20.97 -6.77 9.65
N ILE A 34 -19.90 -6.21 9.06
CA ILE A 34 -18.60 -6.90 8.95
C ILE A 34 -17.78 -6.65 10.23
N HIS A 35 -17.29 -7.72 10.84
CA HIS A 35 -16.32 -7.63 11.92
C HIS A 35 -14.91 -7.41 11.35
N TRP A 36 -14.46 -6.16 11.36
CA TRP A 36 -13.13 -5.80 10.87
C TRP A 36 -12.07 -6.13 11.91
N ARG A 37 -11.00 -6.78 11.45
CA ARG A 37 -9.75 -6.96 12.20
C ARG A 37 -8.57 -6.43 11.42
N MET A 38 -7.60 -5.88 12.15
CA MET A 38 -6.31 -5.49 11.61
C MET A 38 -5.43 -6.74 11.47
N MET A 39 -4.79 -6.88 10.32
CA MET A 39 -3.84 -7.94 10.02
C MET A 39 -2.49 -7.29 9.74
N ASN A 40 -1.43 -7.87 10.27
CA ASN A 40 -0.06 -7.47 9.93
C ASN A 40 0.37 -8.21 8.66
N LEU A 41 0.97 -7.47 7.74
CA LEU A 41 1.51 -8.03 6.50
C LEU A 41 2.98 -7.65 6.38
N GLN A 42 3.83 -8.66 6.20
CA GLN A 42 5.25 -8.41 5.99
C GLN A 42 5.47 -7.72 4.65
N HIS A 43 6.23 -6.63 4.70
CA HIS A 43 6.55 -5.82 3.54
C HIS A 43 7.97 -5.24 3.66
N THR A 44 8.55 -4.88 2.52
CA THR A 44 9.88 -4.27 2.46
C THR A 44 9.83 -2.84 2.98
N ARG A 45 10.70 -2.51 3.95
CA ARG A 45 10.87 -1.13 4.38
C ARG A 45 11.72 -0.34 3.39
N GLN A 46 11.26 0.85 3.06
CA GLN A 46 12.00 1.86 2.32
C GLN A 46 13.15 2.38 3.20
N LYS A 47 14.26 2.73 2.55
CA LYS A 47 15.47 3.25 3.22
C LYS A 47 15.77 4.72 2.90
N ASP A 48 15.20 5.24 1.82
CA ASP A 48 15.28 6.66 1.44
C ASP A 48 14.02 7.41 1.89
N ASN A 49 13.95 8.72 1.61
CA ASN A 49 12.84 9.59 2.00
C ASN A 49 11.98 10.09 0.82
N PHE A 50 12.14 9.53 -0.39
CA PHE A 50 11.48 10.06 -1.60
C PHE A 50 10.78 8.99 -2.47
N ASN A 51 10.98 7.70 -2.24
CA ASN A 51 10.36 6.62 -3.01
C ASN A 51 9.05 6.07 -2.42
N CYS A 52 8.46 6.65 -1.36
CA CYS A 52 7.30 6.09 -0.68
C CYS A 52 6.11 5.84 -1.62
N GLY A 53 5.84 6.76 -2.55
CA GLY A 53 4.81 6.58 -3.58
C GLY A 53 5.08 5.38 -4.50
N VAL A 54 6.34 5.12 -4.85
CA VAL A 54 6.73 3.95 -5.67
C VAL A 54 6.43 2.65 -4.91
N TYR A 55 6.79 2.59 -3.64
CA TYR A 55 6.54 1.42 -2.79
C TYR A 55 5.03 1.16 -2.65
N VAL A 56 4.24 2.20 -2.35
CA VAL A 56 2.77 2.09 -2.24
C VAL A 56 2.15 1.57 -3.55
N CYS A 57 2.56 2.08 -4.71
CA CYS A 57 2.06 1.60 -6.00
C CYS A 57 2.40 0.12 -6.23
N VAL A 58 3.64 -0.30 -5.94
CA VAL A 58 4.06 -1.69 -6.14
C VAL A 58 3.34 -2.62 -5.17
N PHE A 59 3.22 -2.25 -3.89
CA PHE A 59 2.45 -3.00 -2.90
C PHE A 59 0.99 -3.17 -3.30
N GLY A 60 0.33 -2.09 -3.76
CA GLY A 60 -1.03 -2.16 -4.29
C GLY A 60 -1.15 -3.16 -5.44
N LYS A 61 -0.24 -3.11 -6.42
CA LYS A 61 -0.21 -4.07 -7.53
C LYS A 61 -0.03 -5.52 -7.06
N MET A 62 0.87 -5.76 -6.11
CA MET A 62 1.13 -7.11 -5.57
C MET A 62 -0.09 -7.65 -4.83
N LEU A 63 -0.76 -6.82 -4.01
CA LEU A 63 -1.98 -7.19 -3.30
C LEU A 63 -3.13 -7.53 -4.25
N LEU A 64 -3.34 -6.72 -5.30
CA LEU A 64 -4.33 -7.00 -6.34
C LEU A 64 -4.03 -8.30 -7.09
N SER A 65 -2.75 -8.70 -7.14
CA SER A 65 -2.32 -9.99 -7.71
C SER A 65 -2.41 -11.16 -6.72
N GLY A 66 -2.95 -10.94 -5.51
CA GLY A 66 -3.09 -11.96 -4.47
C GLY A 66 -1.82 -12.27 -3.68
N SER A 67 -0.76 -11.45 -3.81
CA SER A 67 0.49 -11.67 -3.07
C SER A 67 0.32 -11.37 -1.58
N THR A 68 0.84 -12.25 -0.72
CA THR A 68 0.83 -12.10 0.74
C THR A 68 2.19 -11.74 1.34
N ASN A 69 3.24 -11.66 0.52
CA ASN A 69 4.56 -11.21 0.91
C ASN A 69 5.00 -10.07 -0.01
N LEU A 70 5.13 -8.87 0.55
CA LEU A 70 5.38 -7.65 -0.22
C LEU A 70 6.87 -7.33 -0.27
N TYR A 71 7.60 -8.14 -1.02
CA TYR A 71 9.02 -7.96 -1.25
C TYR A 71 9.31 -7.07 -2.47
N ILE A 72 10.14 -6.05 -2.28
CA ILE A 72 10.63 -5.15 -3.34
C ILE A 72 12.15 -5.18 -3.33
N ASN A 73 12.76 -5.29 -4.51
CA ASN A 73 14.18 -5.02 -4.68
C ASN A 73 14.44 -3.50 -4.53
N SER A 74 14.95 -3.10 -3.36
CA SER A 74 15.19 -1.70 -2.97
C SER A 74 16.49 -1.10 -3.54
N LEU A 75 17.19 -1.80 -4.44
CA LEU A 75 18.35 -1.24 -5.12
C LEU A 75 17.94 -0.03 -5.97
N PRO A 76 18.72 1.08 -5.99
CA PRO A 76 18.37 2.30 -6.72
C PRO A 76 18.01 2.07 -8.19
N GLU A 77 18.76 1.22 -8.90
CA GLU A 77 18.49 0.91 -10.30
C GLU A 77 17.17 0.14 -10.50
N SER A 78 16.78 -0.70 -9.53
CA SER A 78 15.49 -1.38 -9.55
C SER A 78 14.35 -0.38 -9.35
N LEU A 79 14.49 0.53 -8.39
CA LEU A 79 13.49 1.57 -8.14
C LEU A 79 13.36 2.55 -9.33
N LYS A 80 14.46 2.93 -9.97
CA LYS A 80 14.44 3.72 -11.22
C LYS A 80 13.66 3.00 -12.32
N LYS A 81 13.93 1.71 -12.54
CA LYS A 81 13.20 0.90 -13.53
C LYS A 81 11.71 0.84 -13.23
N ILE A 82 11.33 0.66 -11.96
CA ILE A 82 9.93 0.65 -11.54
C ILE A 82 9.27 2.01 -11.80
N ARG A 83 9.94 3.13 -11.49
CA ARG A 83 9.43 4.48 -11.79
C ARG A 83 9.19 4.67 -13.28
N SER A 84 10.11 4.23 -14.13
CA SER A 84 9.92 4.27 -15.59
C SER A 84 8.73 3.43 -16.04
N GLN A 85 8.52 2.24 -15.46
CA GLN A 85 7.36 1.39 -15.75
C GLN A 85 6.03 2.03 -15.33
N ILE A 86 5.99 2.69 -14.17
CA ILE A 86 4.82 3.44 -13.71
C ILE A 86 4.54 4.59 -14.69
N SER A 87 5.56 5.36 -15.05
CA SER A 87 5.43 6.46 -16.01
C SER A 87 4.91 5.97 -17.36
N GLN A 88 5.47 4.87 -17.89
CA GLN A 88 5.02 4.30 -19.16
C GLN A 88 3.55 3.87 -19.07
N THR A 89 3.16 3.20 -17.98
CA THR A 89 1.77 2.78 -17.77
C THR A 89 0.82 3.97 -17.76
N ILE A 90 1.20 5.08 -17.12
CA ILE A 90 0.41 6.31 -17.12
C ILE A 90 0.28 6.86 -18.54
N LEU A 91 1.39 6.97 -19.27
CA LEU A 91 1.40 7.48 -20.65
C LEU A 91 0.51 6.64 -21.57
N ASP A 92 0.64 5.31 -21.50
CA ASP A 92 -0.13 4.37 -22.31
C ASP A 92 -1.65 4.46 -22.07
N ASN A 93 -2.06 4.82 -20.85
CA ASN A 93 -3.48 4.93 -20.48
C ASN A 93 -4.01 6.37 -20.52
N SER A 94 -3.14 7.38 -20.62
CA SER A 94 -3.51 8.80 -20.71
C SER A 94 -3.89 9.26 -22.12
N GLY A 95 -3.66 8.42 -23.14
CA GLY A 95 -4.02 8.66 -24.54
C GLY A 95 -5.39 8.10 -24.95
N ASN A 96 -6.16 7.56 -24.00
CA ASN A 96 -7.56 7.15 -24.16
C ASN A 96 -8.49 8.10 -23.40
#